data_AF-A0ABD5S074-F1
#
_entry.id   AF-A0ABD5S074-F1
#
_cell.length_a   1.000
_cell.length_b   1.000
_cell.length_c   1.000
_cell.angle_alpha   90.00
_cell.angle_beta   90.00
_cell.angle_gamma   90.00
#
_symmetry.space_group_name_H-M   'P 1'
#
loop_
_entity.id
_entity.type
_entity.pdbx_description
1 polymer ?
#
loop_
_entity_poly.entity_id
_entity_poly.type
_entity_poly.pdbx_seq_one_letter_code
_entity_poly.pdbx_strand_id
1 'polypeptide(L)'
;MSVVAVLQVGGLLDAPLDDPVVRVVLAAALGLFLGLEREWSRKSAGIRTFSLISLVGAMFTVVAEESDLGVALLAIGGLLVIVQGVLLAVQGLRTGEEDSLSLTTSMSMMAAYGVGVLVAAGYVLVGVSVAVVSSLLLVLKRELHGFAGGLTREEMRSTVEFAILAFVVYPLLPPTYDVDFAGQFTFRLEPQVAWLMVVTVAGIGIVNYALVRTYGGRGIAVTGFFGGLASSTAVVGTMLDQVRQRGDAVSFAVAGVLLADAAMA
;
A
#
# COMPACT_ATOMS: atom_id res chain seq x y z
N MET A 1 5.79 -11.20 -36.03
CA MET A 1 5.17 -12.24 -35.19
C MET A 1 6.03 -12.39 -33.96
N SER A 2 5.43 -12.13 -32.82
CA SER A 2 6.04 -11.42 -31.69
C SER A 2 6.67 -12.36 -30.66
N VAL A 3 7.57 -11.76 -29.89
CA VAL A 3 8.43 -12.25 -28.78
C VAL A 3 7.67 -12.91 -27.60
N VAL A 4 6.40 -13.31 -27.78
CA VAL A 4 5.52 -13.85 -26.74
C VAL A 4 5.77 -15.35 -26.44
N ALA A 5 6.64 -16.02 -27.19
CA ALA A 5 6.88 -17.47 -27.05
C ALA A 5 7.79 -17.87 -25.86
N VAL A 6 8.31 -16.93 -25.06
CA VAL A 6 9.30 -17.22 -23.99
C VAL A 6 8.68 -17.36 -22.59
N LEU A 7 7.36 -17.24 -22.42
CA LEU A 7 6.67 -17.41 -21.12
C LEU A 7 6.02 -18.80 -20.93
N GLN A 8 6.61 -19.87 -21.49
CA GLN A 8 6.26 -21.23 -21.06
C GLN A 8 6.97 -21.57 -19.74
N VAL A 9 6.45 -21.00 -18.64
CA VAL A 9 6.58 -21.54 -17.28
C VAL A 9 5.39 -22.47 -16.96
N GLY A 10 4.54 -22.77 -17.95
CA GLY A 10 3.43 -23.71 -17.86
C GLY A 10 3.88 -25.15 -18.12
N GLY A 11 4.50 -25.77 -17.11
CA GLY A 11 4.78 -27.20 -17.16
C GLY A 11 4.98 -27.86 -15.80
N LEU A 12 5.25 -27.07 -14.75
CA LEU A 12 5.40 -27.58 -13.38
C LEU A 12 4.12 -27.48 -12.52
N LEU A 13 3.05 -26.84 -13.03
CA LEU A 13 1.77 -26.64 -12.32
C LEU A 13 0.55 -27.29 -13.01
N ASP A 14 0.71 -27.86 -14.22
CA ASP A 14 -0.38 -28.26 -15.11
C ASP A 14 -1.00 -29.65 -14.84
N ALA A 15 -1.15 -30.06 -13.58
CA ALA A 15 -1.71 -31.40 -13.32
C ALA A 15 -2.70 -31.53 -12.16
N PRO A 16 -2.75 -30.64 -11.13
CA PRO A 16 -3.78 -30.76 -10.09
C PRO A 16 -4.72 -29.54 -9.92
N LEU A 17 -4.38 -28.35 -10.41
CA LEU A 17 -5.13 -27.11 -10.06
C LEU A 17 -6.41 -26.91 -10.87
N ASP A 18 -6.64 -27.68 -11.92
CA ASP A 18 -7.88 -27.65 -12.70
C ASP A 18 -8.99 -28.49 -12.10
N ASP A 19 -8.66 -29.37 -11.15
CA ASP A 19 -9.66 -30.14 -10.43
C ASP A 19 -10.48 -29.19 -9.52
N PRO A 20 -11.83 -29.13 -9.69
CA PRO A 20 -12.70 -28.35 -8.84
C PRO A 20 -12.49 -28.62 -7.34
N VAL A 21 -12.16 -29.87 -6.97
CA VAL A 21 -11.87 -30.25 -5.58
C VAL A 21 -10.63 -29.53 -5.07
N VAL A 22 -9.56 -29.46 -5.87
CA VAL A 22 -8.32 -28.77 -5.49
C VAL A 22 -8.56 -27.28 -5.36
N ARG A 23 -9.35 -26.67 -6.26
CA ARG A 23 -9.72 -25.24 -6.17
C ARG A 23 -10.54 -24.93 -4.92
N VAL A 24 -11.49 -25.79 -4.55
CA VAL A 24 -12.29 -25.63 -3.33
C VAL A 24 -11.43 -25.76 -2.06
N VAL A 25 -10.54 -26.75 -2.02
CA VAL A 25 -9.58 -26.92 -0.90
C VAL A 25 -8.64 -25.72 -0.81
N LEU A 26 -8.14 -25.23 -1.94
CA LEU A 26 -7.27 -24.06 -2.00
C LEU A 26 -7.99 -22.79 -1.55
N ALA A 27 -9.24 -22.58 -1.97
CA ALA A 27 -10.08 -21.48 -1.50
C ALA A 27 -10.23 -21.53 0.03
N ALA A 28 -10.56 -22.69 0.60
CA ALA A 28 -10.66 -22.86 2.05
C ALA A 28 -9.34 -22.56 2.78
N ALA A 29 -8.21 -22.98 2.21
CA ALA A 29 -6.87 -22.73 2.75
C ALA A 29 -6.50 -21.23 2.70
N LEU A 30 -6.82 -20.53 1.61
CA LEU A 30 -6.59 -19.09 1.49
C LEU A 30 -7.52 -18.28 2.40
N GLY A 31 -8.77 -18.71 2.57
CA GLY A 31 -9.68 -18.16 3.57
C GLY A 31 -9.14 -18.35 4.98
N LEU A 32 -8.63 -19.54 5.31
CA LEU A 32 -7.97 -19.79 6.60
C LEU A 32 -6.78 -18.86 6.81
N PHE A 33 -5.91 -18.73 5.80
CA PHE A 33 -4.74 -17.86 5.83
C PHE A 33 -5.13 -16.40 6.11
N LEU A 34 -6.16 -15.88 5.43
CA LEU A 34 -6.68 -14.53 5.65
C LEU A 34 -7.24 -14.35 7.07
N GLY A 35 -7.85 -15.40 7.63
CA GLY A 35 -8.38 -15.40 8.99
C GLY A 35 -7.34 -15.52 10.11
N LEU A 36 -6.07 -15.87 9.82
CA LEU A 36 -5.03 -16.05 10.84
C LEU A 36 -4.71 -14.75 11.57
N GLU A 37 -4.56 -13.64 10.84
CA GLU A 37 -4.38 -12.32 11.45
C GLU A 37 -5.57 -11.99 12.36
N ARG A 38 -6.78 -12.34 11.93
CA ARG A 38 -7.99 -11.97 12.65
C ARG A 38 -8.11 -12.66 13.99
N GLU A 39 -7.76 -13.95 14.04
CA GLU A 39 -7.68 -14.75 15.26
C GLU A 39 -6.58 -14.22 16.19
N TRP A 40 -5.39 -13.93 15.65
CA TRP A 40 -4.26 -13.42 16.44
C TRP A 40 -4.57 -12.06 17.07
N SER A 41 -5.27 -11.20 16.33
CA SER A 41 -5.77 -9.91 16.78
C SER A 41 -7.03 -9.99 17.66
N ARG A 42 -7.46 -11.19 18.09
CA ARG A 42 -8.61 -11.48 18.97
C ARG A 42 -9.93 -10.85 18.50
N LYS A 43 -10.26 -11.00 17.22
CA LYS A 43 -11.52 -10.49 16.68
C LYS A 43 -12.60 -11.55 16.53
N SER A 44 -13.84 -11.08 16.48
CA SER A 44 -15.05 -11.91 16.52
C SER A 44 -15.17 -12.89 15.35
N ALA A 45 -14.65 -12.52 14.18
CA ALA A 45 -14.54 -13.39 13.02
C ALA A 45 -13.08 -13.84 12.85
N GLY A 46 -12.79 -15.12 13.11
CA GLY A 46 -11.44 -15.70 13.08
C GLY A 46 -11.21 -16.69 11.93
N ILE A 47 -10.26 -17.61 12.11
CA ILE A 47 -9.80 -18.54 11.07
C ILE A 47 -10.92 -19.41 10.47
N ARG A 48 -11.86 -19.87 11.32
CA ARG A 48 -12.96 -20.75 10.89
C ARG A 48 -13.98 -19.98 10.04
N THR A 49 -14.33 -18.77 10.47
CA THR A 49 -15.31 -17.92 9.76
C THR A 49 -14.81 -17.58 8.37
N PHE A 50 -13.56 -17.15 8.23
CA PHE A 50 -12.99 -16.77 6.94
C PHE A 50 -12.80 -17.97 6.00
N SER A 51 -12.38 -19.13 6.53
CA SER A 51 -12.28 -20.36 5.75
C SER A 51 -13.65 -20.80 5.22
N LEU A 52 -14.69 -20.77 6.06
CA LEU A 52 -16.06 -21.10 5.67
C LEU A 52 -16.64 -20.11 4.66
N ILE A 53 -16.42 -18.80 4.84
CA ILE A 53 -16.88 -17.79 3.87
C ILE A 53 -16.25 -18.02 2.49
N SER A 54 -14.94 -18.30 2.44
CA SER A 54 -14.26 -18.61 1.19
C SER A 54 -14.73 -19.92 0.57
N LEU A 55 -14.96 -20.95 1.39
CA LEU A 55 -15.53 -22.23 0.95
C LEU A 55 -16.93 -22.04 0.34
N VAL A 56 -17.79 -21.22 0.95
CA VAL A 56 -19.13 -20.92 0.44
C VAL A 56 -19.05 -20.18 -0.90
N GLY A 57 -18.15 -19.20 -1.04
CA GLY A 57 -17.91 -18.52 -2.31
C GLY A 57 -17.47 -19.48 -3.41
N ALA A 58 -16.54 -20.37 -3.10
CA ALA A 58 -16.08 -21.40 -4.04
C ALA A 58 -17.21 -22.36 -4.43
N MET A 59 -17.94 -22.88 -3.45
CA MET A 59 -19.06 -23.81 -3.66
C MET A 59 -20.15 -23.20 -4.56
N PHE A 60 -20.57 -21.97 -4.30
CA PHE A 60 -21.58 -21.31 -5.13
C PHE A 60 -21.09 -21.02 -6.54
N THR A 61 -19.79 -20.76 -6.71
CA THR A 61 -19.19 -20.56 -8.05
C THR A 61 -19.19 -21.85 -8.86
N VAL A 62 -18.83 -22.99 -8.26
CA VAL A 62 -18.90 -24.30 -8.93
C VAL A 62 -20.33 -24.60 -9.39
N VAL A 63 -21.34 -24.35 -8.55
CA VAL A 63 -22.74 -24.56 -8.92
C VAL A 63 -23.22 -23.55 -9.99
N ALA A 64 -22.67 -22.34 -9.99
CA ALA A 64 -22.98 -21.29 -10.96
C ALA A 64 -22.49 -21.61 -12.38
N GLU A 65 -21.42 -22.39 -12.51
CA GLU A 65 -20.93 -22.86 -13.82
C GLU A 65 -21.89 -23.87 -14.47
N GLU A 66 -22.64 -24.62 -13.66
CA GLU A 66 -23.56 -25.66 -14.13
C GLU A 66 -25.03 -25.20 -14.22
N SER A 67 -25.41 -24.10 -13.54
CA SER A 67 -26.81 -23.69 -13.44
C SER A 67 -27.03 -22.20 -13.18
N ASP A 68 -28.09 -21.64 -13.76
CA ASP A 68 -28.57 -20.27 -13.45
C ASP A 68 -28.94 -20.09 -11.97
N LEU A 69 -29.37 -21.18 -11.32
CA LEU A 69 -29.63 -21.20 -9.88
C LEU A 69 -28.35 -20.93 -9.07
N GLY A 70 -27.19 -21.40 -9.53
CA GLY A 70 -25.91 -21.13 -8.89
C GLY A 70 -25.51 -19.65 -8.96
N VAL A 71 -25.83 -18.95 -10.05
CA VAL A 71 -25.63 -17.49 -10.14
C VAL A 71 -26.45 -16.75 -9.08
N ALA A 72 -27.71 -17.17 -8.88
CA ALA A 72 -28.55 -16.62 -7.82
C ALA A 72 -27.99 -16.93 -6.42
N LEU A 73 -27.50 -18.15 -6.17
CA LEU A 73 -26.86 -18.53 -4.91
C LEU A 73 -25.60 -17.72 -4.64
N LEU A 74 -24.78 -17.46 -5.66
CA LEU A 74 -23.59 -16.61 -5.55
C LEU A 74 -23.98 -15.18 -5.15
N ALA A 75 -24.98 -14.59 -5.80
CA ALA A 75 -25.49 -13.27 -5.41
C ALA A 75 -26.03 -13.24 -3.97
N ILE A 76 -26.80 -14.25 -3.57
CA ILE A 76 -27.33 -14.40 -2.21
C ILE A 76 -26.19 -14.57 -1.19
N GLY A 77 -25.18 -15.38 -1.51
CA GLY A 77 -24.00 -15.59 -0.67
C GLY A 77 -23.25 -14.29 -0.40
N GLY A 78 -22.98 -13.51 -1.45
CA GLY A 78 -22.37 -12.18 -1.32
C GLY A 78 -23.23 -11.23 -0.47
N LEU A 79 -24.55 -11.23 -0.66
CA LEU A 79 -25.48 -10.43 0.15
C LEU A 79 -25.44 -10.84 1.63
N LEU A 80 -25.43 -12.13 1.94
CA LEU A 80 -25.35 -12.62 3.32
C LEU A 80 -24.04 -12.19 4.00
N VAL A 81 -22.92 -12.21 3.28
CA VAL A 81 -21.63 -11.72 3.79
C VAL A 81 -21.68 -10.21 4.08
N ILE A 82 -22.30 -9.41 3.19
CA ILE A 82 -22.52 -7.98 3.43
C ILE A 82 -23.37 -7.77 4.68
N VAL A 83 -24.49 -8.48 4.80
CA VAL A 83 -25.41 -8.36 5.95
C VAL A 83 -24.68 -8.72 7.24
N GLN A 84 -23.92 -9.82 7.27
CA GLN A 84 -23.12 -10.20 8.43
C GLN A 84 -22.05 -9.15 8.76
N GLY A 85 -21.41 -8.58 7.74
CA GLY A 85 -20.49 -7.46 7.85
C GLY A 85 -21.12 -6.23 8.49
N VAL A 86 -22.33 -5.84 8.07
CA VAL A 86 -23.05 -4.70 8.63
C VAL A 86 -23.45 -4.97 10.08
N LEU A 87 -23.94 -6.18 10.40
CA LEU A 87 -24.30 -6.53 11.77
C LEU A 87 -23.10 -6.47 12.71
N LEU A 88 -21.94 -6.97 12.29
CA LEU A 88 -20.70 -6.87 13.07
C LEU A 88 -20.21 -5.43 13.19
N ALA A 89 -20.34 -4.61 12.15
CA ALA A 89 -20.03 -3.18 12.21
C ALA A 89 -20.90 -2.44 13.24
N VAL A 90 -22.22 -2.66 13.20
CA VAL A 90 -23.19 -2.08 14.13
C VAL A 90 -22.96 -2.58 15.56
N GLN A 91 -22.61 -3.85 15.74
CA GLN A 91 -22.28 -4.39 17.06
C GLN A 91 -21.01 -3.72 17.63
N GLY A 92 -19.96 -3.57 16.81
CA GLY A 92 -18.72 -2.90 17.20
C GLY A 92 -18.94 -1.44 17.63
N LEU A 93 -19.80 -0.73 16.92
CA LEU A 93 -20.23 0.63 17.28
C LEU A 93 -20.91 0.69 18.66
N ARG A 94 -21.69 -0.34 19.01
CA ARG A 94 -22.40 -0.41 20.30
C ARG A 94 -21.49 -0.82 21.46
N THR A 95 -20.47 -1.66 21.20
CA THR A 95 -19.54 -2.15 22.22
C THR A 95 -18.39 -1.18 22.49
N GLY A 96 -18.26 -0.10 21.71
CA GLY A 96 -17.19 0.89 21.87
C GLY A 96 -15.82 0.37 21.41
N GLU A 97 -15.79 -0.70 20.61
CA GLU A 97 -14.58 -1.09 19.89
C GLU A 97 -14.23 -0.01 18.87
N GLU A 98 -12.93 0.27 18.69
CA GLU A 98 -12.48 1.35 17.80
C GLU A 98 -13.14 1.21 16.41
N ASP A 99 -13.81 2.28 15.99
CA ASP A 99 -14.75 2.31 14.86
C ASP A 99 -14.15 1.77 13.54
N SER A 100 -12.83 1.94 13.35
CA SER A 100 -12.11 1.43 12.19
C SER A 100 -11.93 -0.10 12.16
N LEU A 101 -11.97 -0.78 13.31
CA LEU A 101 -11.75 -2.23 13.44
C LEU A 101 -12.98 -3.03 13.00
N SER A 102 -14.17 -2.46 13.15
CA SER A 102 -15.43 -3.13 12.82
C SER A 102 -15.68 -3.11 11.29
N LEU A 103 -15.44 -1.97 10.63
CA LEU A 103 -15.58 -1.83 9.17
C LEU A 103 -14.57 -2.65 8.35
N THR A 104 -13.32 -2.73 8.83
CA THR A 104 -12.28 -3.56 8.19
C THR A 104 -12.58 -5.05 8.30
N THR A 105 -13.30 -5.47 9.35
CA THR A 105 -13.79 -6.85 9.48
C THR A 105 -14.84 -7.17 8.42
N SER A 106 -15.78 -6.25 8.17
CA SER A 106 -16.78 -6.39 7.10
C SER A 106 -16.14 -6.52 5.71
N MET A 107 -15.16 -5.66 5.41
CA MET A 107 -14.44 -5.69 4.12
C MET A 107 -13.58 -6.94 3.96
N SER A 108 -12.93 -7.40 5.02
CA SER A 108 -12.08 -8.61 4.95
C SER A 108 -12.91 -9.89 4.79
N MET A 109 -14.12 -9.96 5.37
CA MET A 109 -15.07 -11.04 5.07
C MET A 109 -15.51 -11.04 3.61
N MET A 110 -15.77 -9.86 3.03
CA MET A 110 -16.08 -9.73 1.62
C MET A 110 -14.90 -10.16 0.73
N ALA A 111 -13.68 -9.80 1.11
CA ALA A 111 -12.47 -10.27 0.44
C ALA A 111 -12.33 -11.80 0.54
N ALA A 112 -12.60 -12.41 1.68
CA ALA A 112 -12.58 -13.87 1.85
C ALA A 112 -13.56 -14.58 0.91
N TYR A 113 -14.77 -14.03 0.78
CA TYR A 113 -15.80 -14.53 -0.14
C TYR A 113 -15.32 -14.42 -1.59
N GLY A 114 -14.83 -13.24 -1.98
CA GLY A 114 -14.27 -12.99 -3.31
C GLY A 114 -13.08 -13.87 -3.66
N VAL A 115 -12.18 -14.17 -2.71
CA VAL A 115 -11.08 -15.12 -2.90
C VAL A 115 -11.62 -16.49 -3.26
N GLY A 116 -12.67 -16.95 -2.57
CA GLY A 116 -13.30 -18.24 -2.87
C GLY A 116 -13.89 -18.28 -4.28
N VAL A 117 -14.58 -17.21 -4.66
CA VAL A 117 -15.16 -17.04 -6.00
C VAL A 117 -14.07 -17.04 -7.08
N LEU A 118 -13.01 -16.24 -6.91
CA LEU A 118 -11.92 -16.12 -7.88
C LEU A 118 -11.19 -17.44 -8.10
N VAL A 119 -10.88 -18.16 -7.02
CA VAL A 119 -10.15 -19.44 -7.10
C VAL A 119 -11.01 -20.51 -7.77
N ALA A 120 -12.31 -20.60 -7.44
CA ALA A 120 -13.21 -21.55 -8.07
C ALA A 120 -13.42 -21.26 -9.56
N ALA A 121 -13.57 -19.99 -9.94
CA ALA A 121 -13.70 -19.53 -11.33
C ALA A 121 -12.41 -19.67 -12.17
N GLY A 122 -11.35 -20.27 -11.62
CA GLY A 122 -10.08 -20.52 -12.31
C GLY A 122 -9.06 -19.39 -12.25
N TYR A 123 -9.39 -18.24 -11.65
CA TYR A 123 -8.46 -17.12 -11.45
C TYR A 123 -7.59 -17.32 -10.20
N VAL A 124 -6.93 -18.46 -10.10
CA VAL A 124 -6.16 -18.88 -8.91
C VAL A 124 -5.11 -17.85 -8.52
N LEU A 125 -4.29 -17.37 -9.47
CA LEU A 125 -3.25 -16.39 -9.19
C LEU A 125 -3.82 -15.06 -8.66
N VAL A 126 -4.95 -14.62 -9.21
CA VAL A 126 -5.65 -13.41 -8.75
C VAL A 126 -6.18 -13.64 -7.34
N GLY A 127 -6.85 -14.78 -7.08
CA GLY A 127 -7.35 -15.14 -5.75
C GLY A 127 -6.24 -15.20 -4.68
N VAL A 128 -5.10 -15.82 -4.99
CA VAL A 128 -3.92 -15.84 -4.11
C VAL A 128 -3.40 -14.42 -3.87
N SER A 129 -3.26 -13.61 -4.91
CA SER A 129 -2.77 -12.23 -4.78
C SER A 129 -3.69 -11.38 -3.90
N VAL A 130 -5.00 -11.50 -4.07
CA VAL A 130 -5.99 -10.81 -3.23
C VAL A 130 -5.89 -11.27 -1.78
N ALA A 131 -5.79 -12.59 -1.52
CA ALA A 131 -5.64 -13.11 -0.17
C ALA A 131 -4.36 -12.61 0.51
N VAL A 132 -3.22 -12.64 -0.20
CA VAL A 132 -1.92 -12.20 0.33
C VAL A 132 -1.89 -10.70 0.59
N VAL A 133 -2.31 -9.88 -0.39
CA VAL A 133 -2.35 -8.41 -0.23
C VAL A 133 -3.34 -8.02 0.87
N SER A 134 -4.51 -8.63 0.92
CA SER A 134 -5.49 -8.35 1.99
C SER A 134 -4.94 -8.72 3.37
N SER A 135 -4.31 -9.89 3.51
CA SER A 135 -3.67 -10.32 4.76
C SER A 135 -2.54 -9.36 5.16
N LEU A 136 -1.71 -8.96 4.21
CA LEU A 136 -0.64 -7.99 4.44
C LEU A 136 -1.17 -6.64 4.96
N LEU A 137 -2.22 -6.10 4.35
CA LEU A 137 -2.87 -4.87 4.80
C LEU A 137 -3.46 -5.00 6.21
N LEU A 138 -4.03 -6.17 6.54
CA LEU A 138 -4.58 -6.44 7.87
C LEU A 138 -3.48 -6.52 8.94
N VAL A 139 -2.35 -7.17 8.62
CA VAL A 139 -1.19 -7.27 9.53
C VAL A 139 -0.58 -5.90 9.78
N LEU A 140 -0.42 -5.08 8.73
CA LEU A 140 0.17 -3.74 8.80
C LEU A 140 -0.79 -2.66 9.30
N LYS A 141 -2.01 -3.02 9.74
CA LYS A 141 -3.04 -2.06 10.10
C LYS A 141 -2.55 -1.05 11.15
N ARG A 142 -1.85 -1.52 12.19
CA ARG A 142 -1.43 -0.67 13.31
C ARG A 142 -0.35 0.32 12.88
N GLU A 143 0.59 -0.15 12.08
CA GLU A 143 1.67 0.64 11.50
C GLU A 143 1.11 1.70 10.55
N LEU A 144 0.16 1.31 9.68
CA LEU A 144 -0.51 2.23 8.76
C LEU A 144 -1.32 3.30 9.51
N HIS A 145 -2.03 2.92 10.58
CA HIS A 145 -2.80 3.87 11.38
C HIS A 145 -1.89 4.81 12.19
N GLY A 146 -0.81 4.29 12.78
CA GLY A 146 0.18 5.08 13.50
C GLY A 146 0.93 6.04 12.57
N PHE A 147 1.28 5.60 11.37
CA PHE A 147 1.88 6.46 10.34
C PHE A 147 0.92 7.58 9.93
N ALA A 148 -0.33 7.25 9.58
CA ALA A 148 -1.34 8.23 9.20
C ALA A 148 -1.66 9.22 10.33
N GLY A 149 -1.76 8.73 11.57
CA GLY A 149 -1.98 9.57 12.75
C GLY A 149 -0.78 10.43 13.14
N GLY A 150 0.43 10.06 12.70
CA GLY A 150 1.63 10.83 12.92
C GLY A 150 1.72 12.08 12.04
N LEU A 151 1.21 12.03 10.80
CA LEU A 151 1.37 13.13 9.83
C LEU A 151 0.61 14.40 10.26
N THR A 152 1.28 15.56 10.23
CA THR A 152 0.62 16.86 10.37
C THR A 152 -0.16 17.22 9.12
N ARG A 153 -1.02 18.23 9.23
CA ARG A 153 -1.84 18.71 8.11
C ARG A 153 -0.97 19.27 6.98
N GLU A 154 0.15 19.91 7.32
CA GLU A 154 1.12 20.46 6.37
C GLU A 154 1.85 19.35 5.60
N GLU A 155 2.22 18.26 6.27
CA GLU A 155 2.85 17.10 5.65
C GLU A 155 1.88 16.36 4.74
N MET A 156 0.63 16.18 5.17
CA MET A 156 -0.43 15.60 4.34
C MET A 156 -0.64 16.43 3.08
N ARG A 157 -0.72 17.76 3.20
CA ARG A 157 -0.84 18.67 2.05
C ARG A 157 0.35 18.50 1.10
N SER A 158 1.58 18.49 1.62
CA SER A 158 2.79 18.34 0.81
C SER A 158 2.85 16.99 0.09
N THR A 159 2.44 15.91 0.77
CA THR A 159 2.37 14.56 0.20
C THR A 159 1.34 14.49 -0.92
N VAL A 160 0.17 15.10 -0.73
CA VAL A 160 -0.90 15.17 -1.75
C VAL A 160 -0.47 16.03 -2.94
N GLU A 161 0.16 17.19 -2.72
CA GLU A 161 0.70 18.03 -3.79
C GLU A 161 1.74 17.28 -4.62
N PHE A 162 2.64 16.56 -3.96
CA PHE A 162 3.60 15.69 -4.64
C PHE A 162 2.92 14.57 -5.44
N ALA A 163 1.91 13.90 -4.87
CA ALA A 163 1.15 12.87 -5.57
C ALA A 163 0.45 13.41 -6.82
N ILE A 164 -0.09 14.62 -6.76
CA ILE A 164 -0.67 15.30 -7.93
C ILE A 164 0.43 15.56 -8.97
N LEU A 165 1.58 16.09 -8.60
CA LEU A 165 2.69 16.34 -9.53
C LEU A 165 3.19 15.06 -10.20
N ALA A 166 3.32 13.97 -9.44
CA ALA A 166 3.90 12.70 -9.90
C ALA A 166 2.93 11.78 -10.65
N PHE A 167 1.68 11.67 -10.20
CA PHE A 167 0.71 10.71 -10.74
C PHE A 167 -0.41 11.34 -11.57
N VAL A 168 -0.55 12.67 -11.54
CA VAL A 168 -1.56 13.37 -12.35
C VAL A 168 -0.89 14.24 -13.41
N VAL A 169 0.01 15.15 -13.01
CA VAL A 169 0.61 16.11 -13.95
C VAL A 169 1.63 15.43 -14.87
N TYR A 170 2.58 14.68 -14.32
CA TYR A 170 3.60 13.97 -15.12
C TYR A 170 3.02 13.12 -16.26
N PRO A 171 2.07 12.19 -16.04
CA PRO A 171 1.53 11.38 -17.12
C PRO A 171 0.65 12.16 -18.11
N LEU A 172 0.14 13.33 -17.72
CA LEU A 172 -0.69 14.18 -18.58
C LEU A 172 0.13 15.00 -19.58
N LEU A 173 1.42 15.24 -19.31
CA LEU A 173 2.28 16.03 -20.19
C LEU A 173 2.59 15.28 -21.50
N PRO A 174 2.64 15.97 -22.64
CA PRO A 174 3.05 15.34 -23.90
C PRO A 174 4.55 14.99 -23.86
N PRO A 175 4.96 13.85 -24.46
CA PRO A 175 6.36 13.40 -24.45
C PRO A 175 7.28 14.34 -25.25
N THR A 176 6.76 14.93 -26.33
CA THR A 176 7.51 15.83 -27.20
C THR A 176 6.59 16.95 -27.65
N TYR A 177 7.11 18.18 -27.62
CA TYR A 177 6.42 19.37 -28.08
C TYR A 177 7.39 20.19 -28.93
N ASP A 178 7.15 20.22 -30.25
CA ASP A 178 7.96 21.03 -31.16
C ASP A 178 7.40 22.46 -31.17
N VAL A 179 8.21 23.42 -30.75
CA VAL A 179 7.85 24.85 -30.76
C VAL A 179 8.50 25.48 -31.97
N ASP A 180 7.68 25.93 -32.90
CA ASP A 180 8.14 26.60 -34.11
C ASP A 180 8.05 28.12 -33.93
N PHE A 181 9.20 28.78 -33.84
CA PHE A 181 9.28 30.23 -33.80
C PHE A 181 9.36 30.79 -35.21
N ALA A 182 8.20 31.22 -35.71
CA ALA A 182 8.05 31.93 -36.98
C ALA A 182 8.72 31.26 -38.20
N GLY A 183 8.85 29.92 -38.19
CA GLY A 183 9.46 29.14 -39.27
C GLY A 183 10.98 29.30 -39.41
N GLN A 184 11.66 29.94 -38.44
CA GLN A 184 13.11 30.17 -38.47
C GLN A 184 13.88 29.26 -37.51
N PHE A 185 13.26 28.86 -36.40
CA PHE A 185 13.87 27.97 -35.40
C PHE A 185 12.83 27.02 -34.82
N THR A 186 13.06 25.72 -34.98
CA THR A 186 12.25 24.67 -34.36
C THR A 186 12.99 24.13 -33.13
N PHE A 187 12.45 24.36 -31.94
CA PHE A 187 12.98 23.79 -30.70
C PHE A 187 12.12 22.60 -30.29
N ARG A 188 12.74 21.43 -30.17
CA ARG A 188 12.10 20.24 -29.60
C ARG A 188 12.20 20.31 -28.08
N LEU A 189 11.07 20.53 -27.42
CA LEU A 189 10.96 20.45 -25.96
C LEU A 189 10.42 19.07 -25.58
N GLU A 190 10.93 18.53 -24.48
CA GLU A 190 10.47 17.27 -23.88
C GLU A 190 9.89 17.56 -22.48
N PRO A 191 8.65 18.07 -22.39
CA PRO A 191 8.06 18.49 -21.11
C PRO A 191 8.03 17.39 -20.06
N GLN A 192 7.79 16.14 -20.45
CA GLN A 192 7.82 15.00 -19.54
C GLN A 192 9.19 14.83 -18.87
N VAL A 193 10.30 14.95 -19.63
CA VAL A 193 11.66 14.81 -19.09
C VAL A 193 11.98 15.98 -18.17
N ALA A 194 11.62 17.20 -18.56
CA ALA A 194 11.78 18.38 -17.72
C ALA A 194 10.98 18.24 -16.41
N TRP A 195 9.75 17.73 -16.48
CA TRP A 195 8.90 17.53 -15.31
C TRP A 195 9.35 16.37 -14.43
N LEU A 196 9.93 15.33 -15.02
CA LEU A 196 10.56 14.24 -14.27
C LEU A 196 11.63 14.78 -13.32
N MET A 197 12.39 15.81 -13.72
CA MET A 197 13.34 16.48 -12.82
C MET A 197 12.63 17.11 -11.61
N VAL A 198 11.49 17.77 -11.80
CA VAL A 198 10.68 18.34 -10.72
C VAL A 198 10.19 17.26 -9.76
N VAL A 199 9.65 16.17 -10.29
CA VAL A 199 9.19 15.01 -9.50
C VAL A 199 10.37 14.39 -8.74
N THR A 200 11.54 14.29 -9.36
CA THR A 200 12.74 13.71 -8.73
C THR A 200 13.22 14.56 -7.56
N VAL A 201 13.37 15.88 -7.76
CA VAL A 201 13.84 16.80 -6.72
C VAL A 201 12.84 16.86 -5.55
N ALA A 202 11.54 16.95 -5.83
CA ALA A 202 10.51 16.93 -4.79
C ALA A 202 10.48 15.58 -4.03
N GLY A 203 10.67 14.47 -4.75
CA GLY A 203 10.73 13.13 -4.18
C GLY A 203 11.92 12.98 -3.21
N ILE A 204 13.10 13.46 -3.59
CA ILE A 204 14.28 13.50 -2.72
C ILE A 204 13.98 14.31 -1.45
N GLY A 205 13.32 15.47 -1.57
CA GLY A 205 12.93 16.31 -0.42
C GLY A 205 12.01 15.59 0.57
N ILE A 206 11.01 14.86 0.08
CA ILE A 206 10.09 14.07 0.92
C ILE A 206 10.82 12.92 1.61
N VAL A 207 11.67 12.18 0.88
CA VAL A 207 12.47 11.08 1.45
C VAL A 207 13.41 11.63 2.53
N ASN A 208 14.06 12.75 2.27
CA ASN A 208 14.96 13.39 3.21
C ASN A 208 14.23 13.81 4.50
N TYR A 209 13.07 14.47 4.35
CA TYR A 209 12.22 14.81 5.47
C TYR A 209 11.81 13.57 6.28
N ALA A 210 11.38 12.49 5.60
CA ALA A 210 10.98 11.24 6.25
C ALA A 210 12.14 10.59 7.02
N LEU A 211 13.37 10.63 6.49
CA LEU A 211 14.57 10.15 7.17
C LEU A 211 14.86 10.98 8.43
N VAL A 212 14.89 12.31 8.31
CA VAL A 212 15.10 13.20 9.47
C VAL A 212 14.03 12.96 10.53
N ARG A 213 12.77 12.78 10.13
CA ARG A 213 11.66 12.55 11.04
C ARG A 213 11.76 11.21 11.77
N THR A 214 12.14 10.14 11.08
CA THR A 214 12.21 8.78 11.65
C THR A 214 13.44 8.59 12.53
N TYR A 215 14.57 9.21 12.16
CA TYR A 215 15.86 9.07 12.85
C TYR A 215 16.19 10.22 13.81
N GLY A 216 15.41 11.30 13.80
CA GLY A 216 15.68 12.57 14.50
C GLY A 216 15.81 12.49 16.02
N GLY A 217 15.38 11.38 16.64
CA GLY A 217 15.56 11.13 18.07
C GLY A 217 16.84 10.39 18.45
N ARG A 218 17.64 9.87 17.50
CA ARG A 218 18.72 8.89 17.80
C ARG A 218 20.12 9.21 17.30
N GLY A 219 20.36 10.32 16.60
CA GLY A 219 21.74 10.63 16.22
C GLY A 219 21.93 12.00 15.56
N ILE A 220 22.78 12.82 16.19
CA ILE A 220 23.23 14.14 15.71
C ILE A 220 23.89 14.04 14.32
N ALA A 221 24.49 12.89 14.00
CA ALA A 221 25.07 12.61 12.69
C ALA A 221 24.02 12.45 11.57
N VAL A 222 22.88 11.82 11.87
CA VAL A 222 21.81 11.57 10.88
C VAL A 222 21.03 12.85 10.63
N THR A 223 20.72 13.61 11.67
CA THR A 223 20.10 14.93 11.53
C THR A 223 21.02 15.95 10.87
N GLY A 224 22.34 15.87 11.11
CA GLY A 224 23.33 16.71 10.44
C GLY A 224 23.41 16.44 8.94
N PHE A 225 23.67 15.20 8.54
CA PHE A 225 23.82 14.82 7.13
C PHE A 225 22.54 15.05 6.31
N PHE A 226 21.42 14.47 6.74
CA PHE A 226 20.15 14.59 6.01
C PHE A 226 19.52 15.98 6.16
N GLY A 227 19.68 16.63 7.31
CA GLY A 227 19.28 18.04 7.45
C GLY A 227 20.04 18.95 6.48
N GLY A 228 21.32 18.67 6.22
CA GLY A 228 22.15 19.40 5.26
C GLY A 228 21.64 19.31 3.83
N LEU A 229 21.14 18.13 3.41
CA LEU A 229 20.50 17.92 2.10
C LEU A 229 19.24 18.76 1.89
N ALA A 230 18.49 19.06 2.96
CA ALA A 230 17.34 19.96 2.89
C ALA A 230 17.76 21.43 2.96
N SER A 231 18.59 21.79 3.95
CA SER A 231 19.07 23.15 4.18
C SER A 231 20.21 23.17 5.22
N SER A 232 21.42 23.46 4.77
CA SER A 232 22.60 23.61 5.64
C SER A 232 22.42 24.69 6.72
N THR A 233 21.63 25.74 6.46
CA THR A 233 21.33 26.80 7.44
C THR A 233 20.40 26.34 8.57
N ALA A 234 19.45 25.45 8.28
CA ALA A 234 18.56 24.89 9.31
C ALA A 234 19.31 23.96 10.29
N VAL A 235 20.30 23.20 9.79
CA VAL A 235 21.18 22.37 10.64
C VAL A 235 22.05 23.23 11.56
N VAL A 236 22.66 24.29 11.04
CA VAL A 236 23.48 25.19 11.86
C VAL A 236 22.64 25.82 12.98
N GLY A 237 21.42 26.28 12.68
CA GLY A 237 20.52 26.86 13.67
C GLY A 237 20.17 25.88 14.80
N THR A 238 19.81 24.64 14.46
CA THR A 238 19.46 23.61 15.44
C THR A 238 20.65 23.17 16.30
N MET A 239 21.85 23.02 15.71
CA MET A 239 23.07 22.68 16.46
C MET A 239 23.49 23.79 17.42
N LEU A 240 23.31 25.07 17.05
CA LEU A 240 23.58 26.21 17.92
C LEU A 240 22.64 26.25 19.14
N ASP A 241 21.35 25.99 18.95
CA ASP A 241 20.38 25.90 20.04
C ASP A 241 20.71 24.75 21.00
N GLN A 242 21.23 23.65 20.47
CA GLN A 242 21.60 22.46 21.25
C GLN A 242 22.86 22.70 22.10
N VAL A 243 23.87 23.39 21.57
CA VAL A 243 25.07 23.81 22.30
C VAL A 243 24.73 24.83 23.39
N ARG A 244 23.79 25.74 23.14
CA ARG A 244 23.31 26.71 24.14
C ARG A 244 22.64 26.04 25.34
N GLN A 245 21.95 24.93 25.12
CA GLN A 245 21.25 24.19 26.19
C GLN A 245 22.16 23.19 26.91
N ARG A 246 23.18 22.64 26.23
CA ARG A 246 24.14 21.69 26.81
C ARG A 246 25.55 22.01 26.32
N GLY A 247 26.36 22.62 27.19
CA GLY A 247 27.75 22.98 26.87
C GLY A 247 28.64 21.80 26.46
N ASP A 248 28.32 20.58 26.90
CA ASP A 248 29.07 19.36 26.53
C ASP A 248 28.72 18.82 25.12
N ALA A 249 27.78 19.45 24.40
CA ALA A 249 27.33 18.98 23.08
C ALA A 249 28.13 19.57 21.89
N VAL A 250 29.17 20.37 22.14
CA VAL A 250 29.92 21.10 21.11
C VAL A 250 30.56 20.17 20.06
N SER A 251 31.18 19.06 20.47
CA SER A 251 31.82 18.15 19.51
C SER A 251 30.81 17.49 18.56
N PHE A 252 29.62 17.18 19.07
CA PHE A 252 28.54 16.61 18.28
C PHE A 252 27.93 17.65 17.34
N ALA A 253 27.78 18.90 17.78
CA ALA A 253 27.33 19.99 16.93
C ALA A 253 28.27 20.25 15.74
N VAL A 254 29.59 20.24 15.99
CA VAL A 254 30.60 20.36 14.94
C VAL A 254 30.53 19.19 13.96
N ALA A 255 30.41 17.95 14.46
CA ALA A 255 30.25 16.77 13.61
C ALA A 255 28.97 16.84 12.76
N GLY A 256 27.87 17.33 13.33
CA GLY A 256 26.60 17.52 12.62
C GLY A 256 26.69 18.56 11.51
N VAL A 257 27.38 19.68 11.74
CA VAL A 257 27.60 20.73 10.72
C VAL A 257 28.53 20.24 9.61
N LEU A 258 29.63 19.56 9.94
CA LEU A 258 30.53 19.00 8.94
C LEU A 258 29.85 17.94 8.06
N LEU A 259 28.98 17.13 8.66
CA LEU A 259 28.16 16.17 7.91
C LEU A 259 27.13 16.85 7.01
N ALA A 260 26.55 17.97 7.43
CA ALA A 260 25.63 18.75 6.60
C ALA A 260 26.32 19.34 5.37
N ASP A 261 27.53 19.87 5.55
CA ASP A 261 28.36 20.42 4.48
C ASP A 261 28.80 19.32 3.51
N ALA A 262 29.21 18.17 4.03
CA ALA A 262 29.57 17.00 3.23
C ALA A 262 28.40 16.43 2.43
N ALA A 263 27.17 16.59 2.91
CA ALA A 263 25.98 16.14 2.18
C ALA A 263 25.60 17.08 1.02
N MET A 264 26.00 18.36 1.10
CA MET A 264 25.70 19.38 0.10
C MET A 264 26.74 19.43 -1.05
N ALA A 265 27.94 18.90 -0.81
CA ALA A 265 29.04 18.79 -1.78
C ALA A 265 28.84 17.63 -2.78
#